data_AF-A0A2H0DUW8-F1
#
_entry.id   AF-A0A2H0DUW8-F1
#
_cell.length_a   1.000
_cell.length_b   1.000
_cell.length_c   1.000
_cell.angle_alpha   90.00
_cell.angle_beta   90.00
_cell.angle_gamma   90.00
#
_symmetry.space_group_name_H-M   'P 1'
#
loop_
_entity.id
_entity.type
_entity.pdbx_description
1 polymer ?
#
loop_
_entity_poly.entity_id
_entity_poly.type
_entity_poly.pdbx_seq_one_letter_code
_entity_poly.pdbx_strand_id
1 'polypeptide(L)'
;MPSKQDNFERNLVLEYFLHGSINKVFSFHHFDLPISFAGYTRVLSKYKVVKSAGPNSNLSESLRILSKVVDYKIPLERIYHQYAPRTIQVSTNTLHRMLHYTRLGLTRRQGTVLIITQKNRPEAFLVGNDNSLSNSVLGKKGDISLPMGHSKLGELPQESILRVLQQEVFTKLVLDKSFPDNILPLHPKPIMYMNIADIRVSIYHIELDKELNFSSFKLSNLRFEKLNDISDLKTRPGILEILQKYEKLSLFPEPASTPEFNSNLNSNLFALVEAPSSD
;
A
#
# COMPACT_ATOMS: atom_id res chain seq x y z
N MET A 1 29.76 17.15 -10.76
CA MET A 1 28.79 16.80 -11.81
C MET A 1 28.66 15.28 -11.82
N PRO A 2 27.44 14.70 -11.78
CA PRO A 2 27.28 13.24 -11.82
C PRO A 2 27.79 12.69 -13.15
N SER A 3 28.45 11.53 -13.11
CA SER A 3 28.97 10.87 -14.32
C SER A 3 27.81 10.41 -15.23
N LYS A 4 28.07 10.22 -16.53
CA LYS A 4 27.07 9.61 -17.45
C LYS A 4 26.55 8.26 -16.92
N GLN A 5 27.43 7.50 -16.26
CA GLN A 5 27.10 6.22 -15.64
C GLN A 5 26.17 6.39 -14.42
N ASP A 6 26.43 7.37 -13.56
CA ASP A 6 25.56 7.64 -12.40
C ASP A 6 24.15 8.09 -12.83
N ASN A 7 24.06 8.90 -13.89
CA ASN A 7 22.77 9.30 -14.45
C ASN A 7 22.01 8.11 -15.05
N PHE A 8 22.71 7.21 -15.75
CA PHE A 8 22.10 5.98 -16.27
C PHE A 8 21.55 5.09 -15.15
N GLU A 9 22.36 4.81 -14.12
CA GLU A 9 21.93 4.01 -12.98
C GLU A 9 20.76 4.65 -12.23
N ARG A 10 20.81 5.97 -12.02
CA ARG A 10 19.73 6.72 -11.37
C ARG A 10 18.43 6.61 -12.17
N ASN A 11 18.50 6.68 -13.50
CA ASN A 11 17.33 6.51 -14.36
C ASN A 11 16.76 5.09 -14.25
N LEU A 12 17.61 4.05 -14.19
CA LEU A 12 17.13 2.69 -13.95
C LEU A 12 16.38 2.58 -12.62
N VAL A 13 16.91 3.14 -11.52
CA VAL A 13 16.21 3.13 -10.23
C VAL A 13 14.89 3.91 -10.29
N LEU A 14 14.85 5.01 -11.04
CA LEU A 14 13.62 5.78 -11.26
C LEU A 14 12.56 4.94 -12.00
N GLU A 15 12.94 4.27 -13.09
CA GLU A 15 12.07 3.36 -13.83
C GLU A 15 11.54 2.24 -12.94
N TYR A 16 12.39 1.71 -12.04
CA TYR A 16 11.98 0.72 -11.06
C TYR A 16 10.85 1.22 -10.16
N PHE A 17 10.96 2.45 -9.66
CA PHE A 17 9.92 3.03 -8.80
C PHE A 17 8.64 3.37 -9.55
N LEU A 18 8.72 3.75 -10.83
CA LEU A 18 7.55 3.98 -11.69
C LEU A 18 6.78 2.69 -11.98
N HIS A 19 7.49 1.62 -12.33
CA HIS A 19 6.87 0.38 -12.83
C HIS A 19 6.70 -0.70 -11.74
N GLY A 20 7.40 -0.59 -10.61
CA GLY A 20 7.27 -1.43 -9.43
C GLY A 20 7.98 -2.78 -9.47
N SER A 21 8.38 -3.29 -10.65
CA SER A 21 9.23 -4.49 -10.73
C SER A 21 10.15 -4.47 -11.94
N ILE A 22 11.26 -5.20 -11.84
CA ILE A 22 12.24 -5.33 -12.94
C ILE A 22 11.54 -5.86 -14.20
N ASN A 23 10.71 -6.90 -14.08
CA ASN A 23 9.97 -7.46 -15.21
C ASN A 23 9.05 -6.44 -15.89
N LYS A 24 8.37 -5.56 -15.13
CA LYS A 24 7.53 -4.51 -15.71
C LYS A 24 8.36 -3.45 -16.43
N VAL A 25 9.53 -3.10 -15.91
CA VAL A 25 10.47 -2.17 -16.58
C VAL A 25 10.94 -2.76 -17.90
N PHE A 26 11.44 -4.01 -17.90
CA PHE A 26 11.85 -4.67 -19.14
C PHE A 26 10.70 -4.80 -20.13
N SER A 27 9.52 -5.20 -19.68
CA SER A 27 8.32 -5.30 -20.54
C SER A 27 7.92 -3.95 -21.14
N PHE A 28 8.02 -2.85 -20.37
CA PHE A 28 7.69 -1.50 -20.86
C PHE A 28 8.66 -1.05 -21.98
N HIS A 29 9.93 -1.42 -21.85
CA HIS A 29 10.95 -1.14 -22.86
C HIS A 29 11.11 -2.26 -23.90
N HIS A 30 10.13 -3.15 -24.06
CA HIS A 30 10.18 -4.27 -25.02
C HIS A 30 11.44 -5.15 -24.91
N PHE A 31 12.01 -5.25 -23.71
CA PHE A 31 13.26 -5.94 -23.40
C PHE A 31 14.53 -5.34 -24.03
N ASP A 32 14.46 -4.12 -24.58
CA ASP A 32 15.56 -3.44 -25.28
C ASP A 32 16.44 -2.55 -24.36
N LEU A 33 16.50 -2.87 -23.07
CA LEU A 33 17.36 -2.13 -22.14
C LEU A 33 18.82 -2.58 -22.27
N PRO A 34 19.80 -1.65 -22.27
CA PRO A 34 21.23 -1.98 -22.37
C PRO A 34 21.79 -2.50 -21.04
N ILE A 35 21.02 -3.32 -20.32
CA ILE A 35 21.41 -3.95 -19.06
C ILE A 35 20.68 -5.28 -18.93
N SER A 36 21.34 -6.28 -18.35
CA SER A 36 20.71 -7.55 -18.02
C SER A 36 19.88 -7.47 -16.74
N PHE A 37 18.97 -8.42 -16.50
CA PHE A 37 18.23 -8.55 -15.24
C PHE A 37 19.15 -8.59 -14.00
N ALA A 38 20.28 -9.29 -14.11
CA ALA A 38 21.29 -9.37 -13.06
C ALA A 38 21.99 -8.02 -12.84
N GLY A 39 22.34 -7.33 -13.93
CA GLY A 39 22.89 -5.97 -13.87
C GLY A 39 21.93 -5.00 -13.19
N TYR A 40 20.66 -5.04 -13.58
CA TYR A 40 19.61 -4.21 -12.97
C TYR A 40 19.47 -4.48 -11.47
N THR A 41 19.49 -5.76 -11.07
CA THR A 41 19.49 -6.14 -9.65
C THR A 41 20.69 -5.55 -8.91
N ARG A 42 21.90 -5.59 -9.48
CA ARG A 42 23.10 -5.00 -8.87
C ARG A 42 22.97 -3.49 -8.68
N VAL A 43 22.37 -2.79 -9.66
CA VAL A 43 22.09 -1.35 -9.56
C VAL A 43 21.14 -1.08 -8.39
N LEU A 44 20.03 -1.81 -8.28
CA LEU A 44 19.11 -1.67 -7.14
C LEU A 44 19.80 -1.91 -5.79
N SER A 45 20.64 -2.94 -5.70
CA SER A 45 21.43 -3.23 -4.50
C SER A 45 22.42 -2.11 -4.16
N LYS A 46 23.05 -1.49 -5.16
CA LYS A 46 23.95 -0.33 -4.97
C LYS A 46 23.21 0.87 -4.36
N TYR A 47 21.94 1.04 -4.70
CA TYR A 47 21.06 2.06 -4.12
C TYR A 47 20.34 1.60 -2.84
N LYS A 48 20.64 0.38 -2.34
CA LYS A 48 19.98 -0.25 -1.20
C LYS A 48 18.44 -0.32 -1.33
N VAL A 49 17.94 -0.46 -2.56
CA VAL A 49 16.49 -0.54 -2.81
C VAL A 49 15.96 -1.91 -2.41
N VAL A 50 14.95 -1.93 -1.54
CA VAL A 50 14.20 -3.14 -1.20
C VAL A 50 13.20 -3.41 -2.31
N LYS A 51 13.37 -4.55 -2.97
CA LYS A 51 12.52 -4.96 -4.09
C LYS A 51 11.10 -5.25 -3.62
N SER A 52 10.15 -5.08 -4.54
CA SER A 52 8.72 -5.41 -4.39
C SER A 52 8.52 -6.82 -3.85
N ALA A 53 7.67 -6.93 -2.83
CA ALA A 53 7.18 -8.20 -2.32
C ALA A 53 5.88 -8.62 -3.03
N GLY A 54 5.85 -9.86 -3.52
CA GLY A 54 4.66 -10.45 -4.10
C GLY A 54 4.40 -10.07 -5.56
N PRO A 55 3.38 -10.68 -6.19
CA PRO A 55 2.92 -10.24 -7.49
C PRO A 55 2.50 -8.77 -7.36
N ASN A 56 2.77 -7.97 -8.40
CA ASN A 56 2.22 -6.62 -8.55
C ASN A 56 0.69 -6.71 -8.75
N SER A 57 -0.02 -7.30 -7.78
CA SER A 57 -1.46 -7.46 -7.80
C SER A 57 -2.06 -6.09 -7.62
N ASN A 58 -2.99 -5.71 -8.49
CA ASN A 58 -3.68 -4.43 -8.42
C ASN A 58 -4.66 -4.46 -7.24
N LEU A 59 -4.11 -4.50 -6.03
CA LEU A 59 -4.85 -4.59 -4.78
C LEU A 59 -5.82 -3.43 -4.65
N SER A 60 -5.38 -2.22 -5.00
CA SER A 60 -6.23 -1.04 -5.03
C SER A 60 -7.46 -1.28 -5.92
N GLU A 61 -7.29 -1.89 -7.11
CA GLU A 61 -8.41 -2.26 -7.98
C GLU A 61 -9.29 -3.33 -7.33
N SER A 62 -8.69 -4.38 -6.76
CA SER A 62 -9.44 -5.47 -6.12
C SER A 62 -10.29 -5.00 -4.94
N LEU A 63 -9.71 -4.25 -4.01
CA LEU A 63 -10.41 -3.73 -2.84
C LEU A 63 -11.59 -2.85 -3.24
N ARG A 64 -11.44 -2.08 -4.33
CA ARG A 64 -12.48 -1.17 -4.76
C ARG A 64 -13.62 -1.86 -5.52
N ILE A 65 -13.32 -2.88 -6.31
CA ILE A 65 -14.36 -3.75 -6.88
C ILE A 65 -15.14 -4.44 -5.76
N LEU A 66 -14.44 -4.97 -4.74
CA LEU A 66 -15.09 -5.59 -3.59
C LEU A 66 -15.92 -4.59 -2.77
N SER A 67 -15.46 -3.35 -2.61
CA SER A 67 -16.26 -2.28 -2.00
C SER A 67 -17.56 -2.05 -2.77
N LYS A 68 -17.52 -2.01 -4.11
CA LYS A 68 -18.73 -1.87 -4.93
C LYS A 68 -19.70 -3.05 -4.79
N VAL A 69 -19.19 -4.27 -4.63
CA VAL A 69 -20.04 -5.44 -4.34
C VAL A 69 -20.82 -5.24 -3.04
N VAL A 70 -20.16 -4.67 -2.02
CA VAL A 70 -20.82 -4.29 -0.76
C VAL A 70 -21.83 -3.16 -0.96
N ASP A 71 -21.42 -2.08 -1.62
CA ASP A 71 -22.23 -0.87 -1.75
C ASP A 71 -23.53 -1.13 -2.52
N TYR A 72 -23.45 -1.89 -3.61
CA TYR A 72 -24.60 -2.16 -4.48
C TYR A 72 -25.34 -3.46 -4.13
N LYS A 73 -24.72 -4.39 -3.38
CA LYS A 73 -25.27 -5.71 -3.05
C LYS A 73 -25.65 -6.56 -4.29
N ILE A 74 -24.86 -6.46 -5.37
CA ILE A 74 -25.09 -7.16 -6.65
C ILE A 74 -23.97 -8.20 -6.87
N PRO A 75 -24.22 -9.35 -7.54
CA PRO A 75 -23.18 -10.32 -7.86
C PRO A 75 -21.91 -9.72 -8.47
N LEU A 76 -20.77 -10.30 -8.12
CA LEU A 76 -19.44 -9.86 -8.53
C LEU A 76 -19.31 -9.76 -10.05
N GLU A 77 -19.93 -10.69 -10.79
CA GLU A 77 -19.93 -10.74 -12.25
C GLU A 77 -20.62 -9.52 -12.84
N ARG A 78 -21.78 -9.14 -12.29
CA ARG A 78 -22.50 -7.92 -12.73
C ARG A 78 -21.71 -6.68 -12.39
N ILE A 79 -21.13 -6.59 -11.19
CA ILE A 79 -20.27 -5.46 -10.83
C ILE A 79 -19.05 -5.38 -11.73
N TYR A 80 -18.43 -6.52 -12.03
CA TYR A 80 -17.31 -6.58 -12.94
C TYR A 80 -17.74 -6.13 -14.33
N HIS A 81 -18.75 -6.71 -14.95
CA HIS A 81 -19.16 -6.29 -16.29
C HIS A 81 -19.64 -4.83 -16.40
N GLN A 82 -20.28 -4.29 -15.37
CA GLN A 82 -20.82 -2.92 -15.40
C GLN A 82 -19.81 -1.85 -14.97
N TYR A 83 -18.93 -2.15 -14.02
CA TYR A 83 -18.07 -1.15 -13.37
C TYR A 83 -16.57 -1.48 -13.49
N ALA A 84 -16.18 -2.66 -13.98
CA ALA A 84 -14.79 -2.95 -14.32
C ALA A 84 -14.43 -2.28 -15.65
N PRO A 85 -13.53 -1.28 -15.69
CA PRO A 85 -12.99 -0.79 -16.94
C PRO A 85 -12.25 -1.88 -17.71
N ARG A 86 -12.26 -1.77 -19.04
CA ARG A 86 -11.57 -2.69 -19.97
C ARG A 86 -10.05 -2.78 -19.75
N THR A 87 -9.48 -1.86 -18.95
CA THR A 87 -8.05 -1.81 -18.59
C THR A 87 -7.72 -2.49 -17.26
N ILE A 88 -8.70 -3.09 -16.57
CA ILE A 88 -8.44 -3.84 -15.35
C ILE A 88 -7.47 -4.97 -15.61
N GLN A 89 -6.52 -5.09 -14.69
CA GLN A 89 -5.52 -6.15 -14.73
C GLN A 89 -5.84 -7.30 -13.75
N VAL A 90 -6.87 -7.17 -12.91
CA VAL A 90 -7.32 -8.22 -11.98
C VAL A 90 -8.40 -9.10 -12.61
N SER A 91 -8.17 -10.41 -12.67
CA SER A 91 -9.16 -11.37 -13.16
C SER A 91 -10.33 -11.57 -12.18
N THR A 92 -11.52 -11.86 -12.71
CA THR A 92 -12.69 -12.29 -11.93
C THR A 92 -12.38 -13.46 -11.00
N ASN A 93 -11.62 -14.46 -11.49
CA ASN A 93 -11.17 -15.60 -10.68
C ASN A 93 -10.38 -15.17 -9.43
N THR A 94 -9.54 -14.14 -9.57
CA THR A 94 -8.80 -13.59 -8.43
C THR A 94 -9.75 -12.96 -7.43
N LEU A 95 -10.75 -12.21 -7.90
CA LEU A 95 -11.75 -11.55 -7.06
C LEU A 95 -12.65 -12.58 -6.34
N HIS A 96 -13.12 -13.62 -7.03
CA HIS A 96 -13.86 -14.73 -6.41
C HIS A 96 -13.05 -15.43 -5.32
N ARG A 97 -11.77 -15.66 -5.59
CA ARG A 97 -10.87 -16.28 -4.62
C ARG A 97 -10.69 -15.38 -3.38
N MET A 98 -10.50 -14.07 -3.58
CA MET A 98 -10.44 -13.10 -2.48
C MET A 98 -11.72 -13.11 -1.66
N LEU A 99 -12.86 -13.05 -2.32
CA LEU A 99 -14.19 -13.08 -1.69
C LEU A 99 -14.39 -14.36 -0.88
N HIS A 100 -14.06 -15.52 -1.46
CA HIS A 100 -14.13 -16.81 -0.79
C HIS A 100 -13.28 -16.86 0.49
N TYR A 101 -12.02 -16.45 0.43
CA TYR A 101 -11.15 -16.43 1.62
C TYR A 101 -11.60 -15.42 2.66
N THR A 102 -12.05 -14.24 2.23
CA THR A 102 -12.62 -13.23 3.12
C THR A 102 -13.81 -13.80 3.90
N ARG A 103 -14.69 -14.56 3.22
CA ARG A 103 -15.83 -15.24 3.86
C ARG A 103 -15.43 -16.33 4.85
N LEU A 104 -14.34 -17.04 4.59
CA LEU A 104 -13.78 -18.03 5.52
C LEU A 104 -13.00 -17.39 6.68
N GLY A 105 -12.87 -16.06 6.73
CA GLY A 105 -12.03 -15.37 7.71
C GLY A 105 -10.53 -15.65 7.52
N LEU A 106 -10.12 -16.08 6.33
CA LEU A 106 -8.74 -16.47 6.02
C LEU A 106 -8.00 -15.37 5.28
N THR A 107 -6.80 -15.05 5.74
CA THR A 107 -5.86 -14.17 5.03
C THR A 107 -4.75 -14.99 4.37
N ARG A 108 -4.49 -14.74 3.09
CA ARG A 108 -3.42 -15.41 2.33
C ARG A 108 -2.27 -14.50 1.95
N ARG A 109 -2.52 -13.19 1.92
CA ARG A 109 -1.55 -12.19 1.52
C ARG A 109 -1.17 -11.34 2.72
N GLN A 110 0.01 -10.74 2.64
CA GLN A 110 0.54 -9.85 3.67
C GLN A 110 0.68 -8.44 3.11
N GLY A 111 0.38 -7.46 3.95
CA GLY A 111 0.54 -6.04 3.66
C GLY A 111 1.27 -5.33 4.80
N THR A 112 1.75 -4.14 4.51
CA THR A 112 2.38 -3.26 5.49
C THR A 112 1.84 -1.85 5.31
N VAL A 113 1.45 -1.22 6.41
CA VAL A 113 1.03 0.19 6.46
C VAL A 113 1.89 0.91 7.47
N LEU A 114 2.28 2.13 7.14
CA LEU A 114 3.01 3.01 8.03
C LEU A 114 2.10 4.15 8.47
N ILE A 115 1.92 4.26 9.78
CA ILE A 115 1.46 5.49 10.42
C ILE A 115 2.72 6.31 10.67
N ILE A 116 2.81 7.48 10.04
CA ILE A 116 3.97 8.36 10.19
C ILE A 116 3.49 9.67 10.81
N THR A 117 4.08 10.05 11.94
CA THR A 117 3.78 11.30 12.65
C THR A 117 5.05 12.14 12.80
N GLN A 118 4.91 13.41 13.18
CA GLN A 118 6.04 14.22 13.63
C GLN A 118 6.03 14.31 15.15
N LYS A 119 7.22 14.30 15.76
CA LYS A 119 7.37 14.39 17.22
C LYS A 119 6.73 15.65 17.84
N ASN A 120 6.71 16.75 17.08
CA ASN A 120 6.10 18.02 17.49
C ASN A 120 4.61 18.15 17.10
N ARG A 121 4.06 17.19 16.36
CA ARG A 121 2.66 17.13 15.89
C ARG A 121 2.17 15.67 15.89
N PRO A 122 2.09 15.02 17.07
CA PRO A 122 1.72 13.61 17.16
C PRO A 122 0.28 13.32 16.71
N GLU A 123 -0.59 14.33 16.67
CA GLU A 123 -1.99 14.25 16.25
C GLU A 123 -2.19 14.32 14.72
N ALA A 124 -1.11 14.52 13.96
CA ALA A 124 -1.15 14.65 12.52
C ALA A 124 -0.42 13.50 11.83
N PHE A 125 -1.05 12.93 10.81
CA PHE A 125 -0.60 11.73 10.10
C PHE A 125 -0.14 12.09 8.69
N LEU A 126 0.99 11.53 8.26
CA LEU A 126 1.43 11.67 6.87
C LEU A 126 0.47 10.91 5.96
N VAL A 127 -0.24 11.65 5.14
CA VAL A 127 -1.16 11.11 4.14
C VAL A 127 -0.81 11.63 2.76
N GLY A 128 -1.26 10.92 1.73
CA GLY A 128 -1.15 11.35 0.34
C GLY A 128 -2.36 10.97 -0.49
N ASN A 129 -2.48 11.60 -1.64
CA ASN A 129 -3.49 11.33 -2.65
C ASN A 129 -3.03 10.14 -3.52
N ASP A 130 -3.81 9.05 -3.53
CA ASP A 130 -3.49 7.81 -4.24
C ASP A 130 -3.56 8.00 -5.77
N ASN A 131 -2.42 7.75 -6.43
CA ASN A 131 -2.26 7.76 -7.88
C ASN A 131 -2.13 6.35 -8.48
N SER A 132 -2.12 5.30 -7.65
CA SER A 132 -1.96 3.91 -8.08
C SER A 132 -3.13 3.40 -8.92
N LEU A 133 -4.29 4.03 -8.84
CA LEU A 133 -5.45 3.74 -9.66
C LEU A 133 -5.37 4.48 -11.00
N SER A 134 -5.27 3.73 -12.09
CA SER A 134 -5.24 4.30 -13.44
C SER A 134 -6.61 4.78 -13.93
N ASN A 135 -7.73 4.36 -13.31
CA ASN A 135 -9.06 4.50 -13.89
C ASN A 135 -10.18 4.95 -12.91
N SER A 136 -10.86 6.05 -13.26
CA SER A 136 -11.91 6.73 -12.49
C SER A 136 -13.15 5.89 -12.17
N VAL A 137 -13.49 4.88 -12.98
CA VAL A 137 -14.72 4.08 -12.83
C VAL A 137 -14.65 3.16 -11.61
N LEU A 138 -13.46 2.63 -11.33
CA LEU A 138 -13.25 1.81 -10.15
C LEU A 138 -13.22 2.65 -8.89
N GLY A 139 -12.98 3.97 -8.96
CA GLY A 139 -11.58 4.36 -8.79
C GLY A 139 -11.17 5.81 -9.00
N LYS A 140 -11.70 6.87 -8.35
CA LYS A 140 -11.10 8.20 -8.56
C LYS A 140 -9.67 8.26 -7.99
N LYS A 141 -8.71 8.63 -8.84
CA LYS A 141 -7.40 9.15 -8.41
C LYS A 141 -7.63 10.23 -7.37
N GLY A 142 -6.79 10.24 -6.34
CA GLY A 142 -6.81 11.28 -5.33
C GLY A 142 -7.56 10.96 -4.04
N ASP A 143 -8.06 9.74 -3.85
CA ASP A 143 -8.50 9.32 -2.50
C ASP A 143 -7.31 9.39 -1.53
N ILE A 144 -7.59 9.78 -0.29
CA ILE A 144 -6.57 9.86 0.76
C ILE A 144 -6.11 8.47 1.18
N SER A 145 -4.80 8.29 1.30
CA SER A 145 -4.18 7.04 1.70
C SER A 145 -2.97 7.26 2.60
N LEU A 146 -2.63 6.22 3.35
CA LEU A 146 -1.39 6.11 4.13
C LEU A 146 -0.32 5.42 3.28
N PRO A 147 0.98 5.70 3.51
CA PRO A 147 2.06 4.93 2.92
C PRO A 147 1.90 3.43 3.22
N MET A 148 1.80 2.62 2.18
CA MET A 148 1.53 1.19 2.32
C MET A 148 2.08 0.34 1.18
N GLY A 149 2.12 -0.96 1.37
CA GLY A 149 2.60 -1.86 0.32
C GLY A 149 2.38 -3.33 0.64
N HIS A 150 2.68 -4.17 -0.34
CA HIS A 150 2.72 -5.61 -0.14
C HIS A 150 3.95 -6.04 0.65
N SER A 151 3.80 -7.11 1.41
CA SER A 151 4.88 -7.81 2.12
C SER A 151 4.84 -9.31 1.82
N LYS A 152 5.97 -10.00 2.00
CA LYS A 152 6.06 -11.46 1.94
C LYS A 152 5.83 -12.04 3.33
N LEU A 153 5.25 -13.23 3.37
CA LEU A 153 5.15 -14.01 4.59
C LEU A 153 6.57 -14.33 5.11
N GLY A 154 6.82 -14.06 6.39
CA GLY A 154 8.12 -14.33 7.02
C GLY A 154 9.24 -13.35 6.64
N GLU A 155 8.96 -12.26 5.92
CA GLU A 155 9.97 -11.23 5.70
C GLU A 155 10.28 -10.45 6.98
N LEU A 156 11.48 -9.90 7.06
CA LEU A 156 11.86 -9.07 8.20
C LEU A 156 11.02 -7.78 8.21
N PRO A 157 10.39 -7.40 9.35
CA PRO A 157 9.60 -6.17 9.46
C PRO A 157 10.32 -4.91 8.95
N GLN A 158 11.64 -4.84 9.17
CA GLN A 158 12.47 -3.73 8.70
C GLN A 158 12.48 -3.62 7.16
N GLU A 159 12.52 -4.75 6.45
CA GLU A 159 12.47 -4.74 4.99
C GLU A 159 11.10 -4.26 4.49
N SER A 160 10.01 -4.65 5.15
CA SER A 160 8.66 -4.18 4.83
C SER A 160 8.55 -2.67 4.97
N ILE A 161 9.00 -2.15 6.12
CA ILE A 161 8.98 -0.71 6.43
C ILE A 161 9.85 0.05 5.44
N LEU A 162 11.09 -0.40 5.25
CA LEU A 162 12.04 0.23 4.33
C LEU A 162 11.49 0.28 2.90
N ARG A 163 10.87 -0.81 2.43
CA ARG A 163 10.24 -0.84 1.11
C ARG A 163 9.15 0.22 0.96
N VAL A 164 8.25 0.34 1.94
CA VAL A 164 7.17 1.35 1.90
C VAL A 164 7.76 2.76 1.95
N LEU A 165 8.72 3.01 2.84
CA LEU A 165 9.39 4.32 2.93
C LEU A 165 10.08 4.71 1.62
N GLN A 166 10.79 3.79 0.96
CA GLN A 166 11.48 4.07 -0.30
C GLN A 166 10.50 4.33 -1.46
N GLN A 167 9.42 3.57 -1.54
CA GLN A 167 8.47 3.63 -2.67
C GLN A 167 7.39 4.71 -2.52
N GLU A 168 6.99 5.01 -1.29
CA GLU A 168 5.80 5.84 -1.03
C GLU A 168 6.08 7.12 -0.24
N VAL A 169 7.30 7.30 0.30
CA VAL A 169 7.62 8.46 1.14
C VAL A 169 8.89 9.20 0.70
N PHE A 170 9.95 8.49 0.33
CA PHE A 170 11.30 9.05 0.15
C PHE A 170 11.94 8.73 -1.20
N THR A 171 11.15 8.54 -2.26
CA THR A 171 11.65 8.10 -3.57
C THR A 171 12.80 8.98 -4.10
N LYS A 172 12.67 10.30 -4.00
CA LYS A 172 13.73 11.24 -4.41
C LYS A 172 14.99 11.12 -3.54
N LEU A 173 14.85 11.01 -2.22
CA LEU A 173 16.02 10.84 -1.34
C LEU A 173 16.76 9.53 -1.61
N VAL A 174 16.05 8.46 -2.01
CA VAL A 174 16.68 7.22 -2.46
C VAL A 174 17.44 7.42 -3.77
N LEU A 175 16.83 8.10 -4.75
CA LEU A 175 17.50 8.43 -6.03
C LEU A 175 18.74 9.31 -5.82
N ASP A 176 18.71 10.16 -4.81
CA ASP A 176 19.81 11.07 -4.44
C ASP A 176 20.78 10.44 -3.43
N LYS A 177 20.62 9.14 -3.08
CA LYS A 177 21.45 8.38 -2.13
C LYS A 177 21.57 9.05 -0.74
N SER A 178 20.53 9.74 -0.32
CA SER A 178 20.44 10.50 0.93
C SER A 178 19.27 10.06 1.80
N PHE A 179 18.82 8.81 1.63
CA PHE A 179 17.76 8.22 2.46
C PHE A 179 18.15 8.25 3.95
N PRO A 180 17.28 8.73 4.84
CA PRO A 180 17.59 8.86 6.27
C PRO A 180 17.45 7.50 6.97
N ASP A 181 18.50 6.66 6.92
CA ASP A 181 18.49 5.30 7.50
C ASP A 181 18.11 5.27 9.01
N ASN A 182 18.33 6.38 9.73
CA ASN A 182 18.05 6.50 11.17
C ASN A 182 16.56 6.49 11.54
N ILE A 183 15.64 6.62 10.58
CA ILE A 183 14.19 6.52 10.84
C ILE A 183 13.71 5.07 10.98
N LEU A 184 14.55 4.10 10.62
CA LEU A 184 14.19 2.69 10.70
C LEU A 184 14.34 2.16 12.13
N PRO A 185 13.27 1.64 12.75
CA PRO A 185 13.38 1.02 14.07
C PRO A 185 14.21 -0.26 14.03
N LEU A 186 15.06 -0.46 15.05
CA LEU A 186 15.95 -1.62 15.18
C LEU A 186 15.19 -2.94 15.36
N HIS A 187 14.08 -2.92 16.10
CA HIS A 187 13.24 -4.10 16.34
C HIS A 187 11.77 -3.72 16.16
N PRO A 188 11.31 -3.48 14.92
CA PRO A 188 9.95 -3.03 14.69
C PRO A 188 8.98 -4.12 15.12
N LYS A 189 8.01 -3.74 15.96
CA LYS A 189 6.84 -4.56 16.26
C LYS A 189 5.60 -3.88 15.69
N PRO A 190 4.68 -4.63 15.06
CA PRO A 190 3.41 -4.05 14.65
C PRO A 190 2.65 -3.56 15.89
N ILE A 191 2.07 -2.38 15.77
CA ILE A 191 1.19 -1.80 16.78
C ILE A 191 -0.20 -2.43 16.75
N MET A 192 -0.60 -2.94 15.57
CA MET A 192 -1.81 -3.72 15.36
C MET A 192 -1.73 -4.46 14.02
N TYR A 193 -2.64 -5.41 13.85
CA TYR A 193 -2.95 -6.04 12.57
C TYR A 193 -4.36 -5.66 12.11
N MET A 194 -4.54 -5.53 10.79
CA MET A 194 -5.85 -5.35 10.19
C MET A 194 -6.07 -6.28 9.01
N ASN A 195 -7.19 -6.99 9.00
CA ASN A 195 -7.60 -7.83 7.88
C ASN A 195 -8.47 -7.03 6.91
N ILE A 196 -7.96 -6.86 5.68
CA ILE A 196 -8.62 -6.14 4.59
C ILE A 196 -8.71 -7.08 3.38
N ALA A 197 -9.92 -7.50 3.05
CA ALA A 197 -10.21 -8.65 2.20
C ALA A 197 -9.43 -9.91 2.68
N ASP A 198 -8.67 -10.53 1.79
CA ASP A 198 -7.82 -11.71 2.06
C ASP A 198 -6.38 -11.33 2.48
N ILE A 199 -6.15 -10.08 2.89
CA ILE A 199 -4.84 -9.54 3.26
C ILE A 199 -4.78 -9.24 4.74
N ARG A 200 -3.80 -9.83 5.42
CA ARG A 200 -3.39 -9.41 6.76
C ARG A 200 -2.39 -8.28 6.65
N VAL A 201 -2.74 -7.13 7.18
CA VAL A 201 -1.92 -5.92 7.13
C VAL A 201 -1.25 -5.73 8.48
N SER A 202 0.08 -5.67 8.50
CA SER A 202 0.84 -5.25 9.67
C SER A 202 0.98 -3.73 9.67
N ILE A 203 0.55 -3.09 10.76
CA ILE A 203 0.62 -1.64 10.89
C ILE A 203 1.77 -1.29 11.84
N TYR A 204 2.64 -0.38 11.41
CA TYR A 204 3.76 0.13 12.20
C TYR A 204 3.64 1.65 12.37
N HIS A 205 4.18 2.17 13.47
CA HIS A 205 4.29 3.59 13.73
C HIS A 205 5.75 4.05 13.58
N ILE A 206 5.96 5.12 12.83
CA ILE A 206 7.25 5.78 12.65
C ILE A 206 7.09 7.24 13.07
N GLU A 207 7.88 7.68 14.04
CA GLU A 207 7.94 9.08 14.46
C GLU A 207 9.13 9.77 13.78
N LEU A 208 8.88 10.92 13.17
CA LEU A 208 9.93 11.75 12.56
C LEU A 208 10.30 12.90 13.50
N ASP A 209 11.61 13.08 13.73
CA ASP A 209 12.15 14.19 14.54
C ASP A 209 12.06 15.55 13.84
N LYS A 210 11.96 15.55 12.50
CA LYS A 210 11.90 16.78 11.69
C LYS A 210 11.11 16.55 10.42
N GLU A 211 10.65 17.64 9.82
CA GLU A 211 10.06 17.60 8.49
C GLU A 211 11.13 17.27 7.44
N LEU A 212 10.77 16.39 6.51
CA LEU A 212 11.62 15.90 5.45
C LEU A 212 10.90 16.09 4.12
N ASN A 213 11.66 16.19 3.04
CA ASN A 213 11.09 16.31 1.70
C ASN A 213 10.55 14.95 1.25
N PHE A 214 9.22 14.82 1.28
CA PHE A 214 8.55 13.60 0.84
C PHE A 214 8.36 13.57 -0.68
N SER A 215 8.42 12.37 -1.25
CA SER A 215 8.26 12.13 -2.69
C SER A 215 7.87 10.69 -2.97
N SER A 216 6.92 10.52 -3.89
CA SER A 216 6.48 9.23 -4.39
C SER A 216 5.90 9.36 -5.80
N PHE A 217 5.94 8.28 -6.57
CA PHE A 217 5.17 8.14 -7.81
C PHE A 217 3.76 7.56 -7.58
N LYS A 218 3.51 6.95 -6.41
CA LYS A 218 2.24 6.31 -6.06
C LYS A 218 1.34 7.22 -5.22
N LEU A 219 1.93 8.07 -4.39
CA LEU A 219 1.22 9.08 -3.59
C LEU A 219 1.63 10.48 -4.04
N SER A 220 0.66 11.36 -4.22
CA SER A 220 0.88 12.79 -4.47
C SER A 220 0.44 13.65 -3.28
N ASN A 221 0.89 14.90 -3.23
CA ASN A 221 0.52 15.88 -2.20
C ASN A 221 0.68 15.33 -0.77
N LEU A 222 1.81 14.66 -0.51
CA LEU A 222 2.17 14.12 0.79
C LEU A 222 2.23 15.25 1.82
N ARG A 223 1.43 15.15 2.88
CA ARG A 223 1.29 16.18 3.91
C ARG A 223 0.77 15.58 5.22
N PHE A 224 0.98 16.28 6.33
CA PHE A 224 0.43 15.90 7.62
C PHE A 224 -0.99 16.45 7.78
N GLU A 225 -1.95 15.59 8.11
CA GLU A 225 -3.37 15.94 8.32
C GLU A 225 -3.88 15.31 9.61
N LYS A 226 -4.80 15.98 10.30
CA LYS A 226 -5.43 15.43 11.52
C LYS A 226 -6.53 14.46 11.15
N LEU A 227 -6.87 13.55 12.07
CA LEU A 227 -7.93 12.56 11.83
C LEU A 227 -9.27 13.21 11.48
N ASN A 228 -9.65 14.29 12.16
CA ASN A 228 -10.90 15.01 11.89
C ASN A 228 -10.95 15.59 10.47
N ASP A 229 -9.82 16.06 9.96
CA ASP A 229 -9.74 16.63 8.60
C ASP A 229 -9.79 15.49 7.55
N ILE A 230 -9.28 14.31 7.89
CA ILE A 230 -9.31 13.12 7.01
C ILE A 230 -10.70 12.49 6.97
N SER A 231 -11.45 12.47 8.08
CA SER A 231 -12.76 11.80 8.16
C SER A 231 -13.81 12.38 7.21
N ASP A 232 -13.68 13.66 6.87
CA ASP A 232 -14.59 14.34 5.93
C ASP A 232 -14.22 14.10 4.46
N LEU A 233 -13.07 13.45 4.21
CA LEU A 233 -12.54 13.17 2.88
C LEU A 233 -12.78 11.72 2.46
N LYS A 234 -12.73 11.49 1.14
CA LYS A 234 -12.75 10.12 0.61
C LYS A 234 -11.41 9.45 0.86
N THR A 235 -11.42 8.35 1.60
CA THR A 235 -10.24 7.54 1.90
C THR A 235 -10.28 6.19 1.19
N ARG A 236 -9.11 5.62 0.91
CA ARG A 236 -9.01 4.21 0.50
C ARG A 236 -9.60 3.29 1.59
N PRO A 237 -10.25 2.15 1.23
CA PRO A 237 -10.82 1.24 2.22
C PRO A 237 -9.83 0.83 3.31
N GLY A 238 -10.28 0.84 4.56
CA GLY A 238 -9.49 0.50 5.75
C GLY A 238 -8.63 1.63 6.33
N ILE A 239 -8.38 2.74 5.60
CA ILE A 239 -7.52 3.84 6.09
C ILE A 239 -8.10 4.52 7.32
N LEU A 240 -9.34 4.98 7.22
CA LEU A 240 -10.00 5.70 8.31
C LEU A 240 -10.09 4.82 9.56
N GLU A 241 -10.39 3.54 9.37
CA GLU A 241 -10.46 2.55 10.44
C GLU A 241 -9.10 2.34 11.11
N ILE A 242 -8.01 2.24 10.33
CA ILE A 242 -6.65 2.15 10.86
C ILE A 242 -6.35 3.34 11.78
N LEU A 243 -6.62 4.57 11.33
CA LEU A 243 -6.32 5.76 12.11
C LEU A 243 -7.18 5.87 13.37
N GLN A 244 -8.48 5.60 13.28
CA GLN A 244 -9.38 5.58 14.43
C GLN A 244 -8.98 4.54 15.48
N LYS A 245 -8.57 3.33 15.04
CA LYS A 245 -8.08 2.29 15.94
C LYS A 245 -6.74 2.66 16.56
N TYR A 246 -5.84 3.30 15.79
CA TYR A 246 -4.58 3.81 16.31
C TYR A 246 -4.79 4.84 17.41
N GLU A 247 -5.58 5.90 17.17
CA GLU A 247 -5.87 6.89 18.22
C GLU A 247 -6.48 6.25 19.46
N LYS A 248 -7.41 5.30 19.26
CA LYS A 248 -7.99 4.56 20.38
C LYS A 248 -6.90 3.82 21.17
N LEU A 249 -6.01 3.09 20.51
CA LEU A 249 -4.92 2.35 21.16
C LEU A 249 -3.95 3.30 21.89
N SER A 250 -3.67 4.49 21.34
CA SER A 250 -2.84 5.50 22.00
C SER A 250 -3.41 6.02 23.32
N LEU A 251 -4.72 5.87 23.56
CA LEU A 251 -5.41 6.31 24.78
C LEU A 251 -5.50 5.22 25.86
N PHE A 252 -5.17 3.97 25.54
CA PHE A 252 -5.29 2.83 26.46
C PHE A 252 -3.92 2.19 26.72
N PRO A 253 -3.73 1.52 27.88
CA PRO A 253 -2.49 0.78 28.14
C PRO A 253 -2.23 -0.28 27.07
N GLU A 254 -0.95 -0.51 26.76
CA GLU A 254 -0.53 -1.46 25.73
C GLU A 254 -1.13 -2.85 26.02
N PRO A 255 -1.86 -3.46 25.06
CA PRO A 255 -2.41 -4.79 25.23
C PRO A 255 -1.28 -5.83 25.34
N ALA A 256 -1.53 -6.91 26.10
CA ALA A 256 -0.56 -7.99 26.30
C ALA A 256 -0.11 -8.68 25.00
N SER A 257 -0.92 -8.58 23.94
CA SER A 257 -0.59 -9.02 22.59
C SER A 257 -0.96 -7.93 21.57
N THR A 258 -0.25 -7.92 20.44
CA THR A 258 -0.60 -7.02 19.33
C THR A 258 -2.03 -7.29 18.87
N PRO A 259 -2.93 -6.30 18.93
CA PRO A 259 -4.35 -6.50 18.63
C PRO A 259 -4.56 -6.74 17.13
N GLU A 260 -5.59 -7.51 16.80
CA GLU A 260 -5.99 -7.82 15.43
C GLU A 260 -7.43 -7.42 15.19
N PHE A 261 -7.67 -6.71 14.09
CA PHE A 261 -8.98 -6.18 13.71
C PHE A 261 -9.41 -6.66 12.33
N ASN A 262 -10.72 -6.81 12.11
CA ASN A 262 -11.29 -6.97 10.77
C ASN A 262 -11.81 -5.62 10.29
N SER A 263 -11.58 -5.30 9.02
CA SER A 263 -12.13 -4.09 8.41
C SER A 263 -13.64 -4.17 8.23
N ASN A 264 -14.30 -3.02 8.15
CA ASN A 264 -15.71 -2.91 7.81
C ASN A 264 -16.00 -3.56 6.44
N LEU A 265 -15.06 -3.50 5.50
CA LEU A 265 -15.15 -4.21 4.23
C LEU A 265 -15.30 -5.72 4.45
N ASN A 266 -14.47 -6.32 5.30
CA ASN A 266 -14.58 -7.76 5.62
C ASN A 266 -15.91 -8.08 6.28
N SER A 267 -16.32 -7.30 7.28
CA SER A 267 -17.59 -7.49 8.00
C SER A 267 -18.78 -7.43 7.04
N ASN A 268 -18.78 -6.48 6.11
CA ASN A 268 -19.87 -6.33 5.14
C ASN A 268 -19.85 -7.43 4.08
N LEU A 269 -18.68 -7.84 3.59
CA LEU A 269 -18.55 -8.96 2.66
C LEU A 269 -19.00 -10.28 3.29
N PHE A 270 -18.82 -10.44 4.60
CA PHE A 270 -19.32 -11.57 5.37
C PHE A 270 -20.86 -11.52 5.48
N ALA A 271 -21.42 -10.37 5.87
CA ALA A 271 -22.87 -10.19 6.04
C ALA A 271 -23.69 -10.40 4.75
N LEU A 272 -23.11 -10.15 3.58
CA LEU A 272 -23.73 -10.44 2.28
C LEU A 272 -24.06 -11.93 2.05
N VAL A 273 -23.48 -12.84 2.85
CA VAL A 273 -23.75 -14.29 2.77
C VAL A 273 -24.92 -14.69 3.67
N GLU A 274 -25.14 -13.98 4.77
CA GLU A 274 -26.19 -14.28 5.74
C GLU A 274 -27.55 -13.69 5.35
N ALA A 275 -27.58 -12.67 4.48
CA ALA A 275 -28.80 -12.25 3.83
C ALA A 275 -29.25 -13.37 2.87
N PRO A 276 -30.40 -14.04 3.09
CA PRO A 276 -30.93 -14.96 2.10
C PRO A 276 -31.10 -14.16 0.81
N SER A 277 -30.71 -14.75 -0.32
CA SER A 277 -31.18 -14.32 -1.62
C SER A 277 -32.70 -14.28 -1.58
N SER A 278 -33.25 -13.10 -1.33
CA SER A 278 -34.66 -12.82 -1.52
C SER A 278 -34.84 -12.77 -3.03
N ASP A 279 -35.56 -13.77 -3.54
CA ASP A 279 -35.97 -14.05 -4.92
C ASP A 279 -35.82 -12.93 -5.96
#